data_AF-A0A6G6WKP7-F1
#
_entry.id   AF-A0A6G6WKP7-F1
#
_cell.length_a   1.000
_cell.length_b   1.000
_cell.length_c   1.000
_cell.angle_alpha   90.00
_cell.angle_beta   90.00
_cell.angle_gamma   90.00
#
_symmetry.space_group_name_H-M   'P 1'
#
loop_
_entity.id
_entity.type
_entity.pdbx_description
1 polymer ?
#
loop_
_entity_poly.entity_id
_entity_poly.type
_entity_poly.pdbx_seq_one_letter_code
_entity_poly.pdbx_strand_id
1 'polypeptide(L)'
;MGAFLQLYLQAVTAGILRSVRNDAVSLVQRRARNFSHASSGSAADDRQVLQVVGEISADAFAAEAIVLAAADAIQVAFDSVVDGAPDPTAAEAAQLAAAQAKIAIDRFSYATAAKLFDVGGASATQKVHNLDRHWRNARVASTHNPTFLKASAVGDHHVNGAPFPGNAYF
;
A
#
# COMPACT_ATOMS: atom_id res chain seq x y z
N MET A 1 1.74 -14.62 -17.03
CA MET A 1 1.44 -13.25 -16.57
C MET A 1 1.95 -13.04 -15.13
N GLY A 2 3.27 -12.92 -14.94
CA GLY A 2 3.88 -12.78 -13.61
C GLY A 2 3.51 -11.48 -12.90
N ALA A 3 3.49 -10.36 -13.63
CA ALA A 3 3.13 -9.04 -13.13
C ALA A 3 1.76 -8.97 -12.43
N PHE A 4 0.76 -9.72 -12.93
CA PHE A 4 -0.57 -9.79 -12.30
C PHE A 4 -0.52 -10.37 -10.87
N LEU A 5 0.19 -11.49 -10.69
CA LEU A 5 0.32 -12.13 -9.38
C LEU A 5 1.07 -11.24 -8.39
N GLN A 6 2.03 -10.45 -8.88
CA GLN A 6 2.76 -9.47 -8.08
C GLN A 6 1.87 -8.30 -7.64
N LEU A 7 1.07 -7.77 -8.57
CA LEU A 7 0.17 -6.65 -8.30
C LEU A 7 -0.96 -7.05 -7.35
N TYR A 8 -1.43 -8.31 -7.40
CA TYR A 8 -2.48 -8.81 -6.51
C TYR A 8 -2.18 -8.54 -5.03
N LEU A 9 -0.96 -8.83 -4.57
CA LEU A 9 -0.57 -8.57 -3.18
C LEU A 9 -0.56 -7.07 -2.86
N GLN A 10 -0.25 -6.21 -3.83
CA GLN A 10 -0.32 -4.75 -3.65
C GLN A 10 -1.75 -4.23 -3.60
N ALA A 11 -2.67 -4.83 -4.37
CA ALA A 11 -4.10 -4.57 -4.26
C ALA A 11 -4.64 -4.97 -2.88
N VAL A 12 -4.18 -6.11 -2.33
CA VAL A 12 -4.50 -6.51 -0.95
C VAL A 12 -3.97 -5.48 0.06
N THR A 13 -2.73 -5.02 -0.09
CA THR A 13 -2.15 -3.98 0.78
C THR A 13 -2.92 -2.66 0.69
N ALA A 14 -3.32 -2.21 -0.50
CA ALA A 14 -4.20 -1.05 -0.66
C ALA A 14 -5.54 -1.23 0.07
N GLY A 15 -6.14 -2.44 0.00
CA GLY A 15 -7.32 -2.79 0.77
C GLY A 15 -7.12 -2.72 2.29
N ILE A 16 -5.95 -3.15 2.78
CA ILE A 16 -5.57 -3.01 4.19
C ILE A 16 -5.50 -1.53 4.58
N LEU A 17 -4.83 -0.68 3.80
CA LEU A 17 -4.73 0.76 4.09
C LEU A 17 -6.09 1.47 4.06
N ARG A 18 -6.98 1.06 3.16
CA ARG A 18 -8.37 1.50 3.17
C ARG A 18 -9.08 1.12 4.48
N SER A 19 -8.83 -0.08 5.00
CA SER A 19 -9.36 -0.51 6.30
C SER A 19 -8.75 0.27 7.47
N VAL A 20 -7.45 0.61 7.41
CA VAL A 20 -6.79 1.47 8.41
C VAL A 20 -7.51 2.81 8.51
N ARG A 21 -7.78 3.46 7.37
CA ARG A 21 -8.53 4.72 7.31
C ARG A 21 -9.91 4.58 7.95
N ASN A 22 -10.66 3.53 7.58
CA ASN A 22 -12.01 3.33 8.10
C ASN A 22 -11.99 3.11 9.63
N ASP A 23 -11.03 2.34 10.15
CA ASP A 23 -10.87 2.11 11.58
C ASP A 23 -10.42 3.38 12.31
N ALA A 24 -9.55 4.20 11.72
CA ALA A 24 -9.14 5.49 12.28
C ALA A 24 -10.35 6.43 12.44
N VAL A 25 -11.17 6.59 11.40
CA VAL A 25 -12.40 7.38 11.45
C VAL A 25 -13.35 6.84 12.53
N SER A 26 -13.56 5.53 12.55
CA SER A 26 -14.44 4.88 13.51
C SER A 26 -13.97 5.05 14.96
N LEU A 27 -12.65 5.03 15.18
CA LEU A 27 -12.04 5.23 16.48
C LEU A 27 -12.23 6.68 16.97
N VAL A 28 -12.01 7.67 16.12
CA VAL A 28 -12.23 9.09 16.45
C VAL A 28 -13.69 9.35 16.80
N GLN A 29 -14.62 8.85 15.99
CA GLN A 29 -16.06 9.09 16.18
C GLN A 29 -16.61 8.48 17.48
N ARG A 30 -16.10 7.33 17.92
CA ARG A 30 -16.57 6.68 19.16
C ARG A 30 -15.91 7.24 20.42
N ARG A 31 -14.83 8.00 20.29
CA ARG A 31 -14.01 8.41 21.44
C ARG A 31 -14.63 9.61 22.14
N ALA A 32 -15.11 9.39 23.37
CA ALA A 32 -15.76 10.43 24.18
C ALA A 32 -14.81 11.47 24.80
N ARG A 33 -13.50 11.17 24.93
CA ARG A 33 -12.51 12.04 25.58
C ARG A 33 -11.27 12.22 24.71
N ASN A 34 -10.82 13.45 24.55
CA ASN A 34 -9.56 13.74 23.88
C ASN A 34 -8.34 13.55 24.81
N PHE A 35 -7.13 13.80 24.31
CA PHE A 35 -5.89 13.79 25.09
C PHE A 35 -5.86 14.93 26.11
N SER A 36 -5.23 14.73 27.28
CA SER A 36 -5.26 15.68 28.41
C SER A 36 -4.69 17.07 28.09
N HIS A 37 -3.81 17.18 27.09
CA HIS A 37 -3.21 18.43 26.63
C HIS A 37 -3.67 18.83 25.22
N ALA A 38 -4.74 18.21 24.73
CA ALA A 38 -5.31 18.56 23.45
C ALA A 38 -5.92 19.96 23.46
N SER A 39 -5.93 20.59 22.29
CA SER A 39 -6.52 21.92 22.09
C SER A 39 -8.06 21.91 22.11
N SER A 40 -8.70 20.74 21.96
CA SER A 40 -10.15 20.56 21.96
C SER A 40 -10.58 19.49 22.99
N GLY A 41 -11.82 19.61 23.48
CA GLY A 41 -12.41 18.60 24.37
C GLY A 41 -12.77 17.28 23.67
N SER A 42 -12.97 17.33 22.35
CA SER A 42 -13.38 16.20 21.50
C SER A 42 -12.29 15.84 20.49
N ALA A 43 -11.98 14.55 20.37
CA ALA A 43 -11.01 14.06 19.39
C ALA A 43 -11.45 14.33 17.94
N ALA A 44 -12.77 14.43 17.68
CA ALA A 44 -13.30 14.72 16.36
C ALA A 44 -13.06 16.18 15.91
N ASP A 45 -12.88 17.10 16.86
CA ASP A 45 -12.63 18.51 16.60
C ASP A 45 -11.14 18.87 16.71
N ASP A 46 -10.29 17.91 17.06
CA ASP A 46 -8.85 18.13 17.24
C ASP A 46 -8.12 18.16 15.89
N ARG A 47 -7.48 19.28 15.57
CA ARG A 47 -6.74 19.46 14.31
C ARG A 47 -5.58 18.48 14.16
N GLN A 48 -4.92 18.07 15.24
CA GLN A 48 -3.82 17.10 15.18
C GLN A 48 -4.35 15.70 14.90
N VAL A 49 -5.47 15.31 15.52
CA VAL A 49 -6.13 14.03 15.24
C VAL A 49 -6.64 13.99 13.80
N LEU A 50 -7.29 15.07 13.35
CA LEU A 50 -7.78 15.20 11.97
C LEU A 50 -6.65 15.19 10.95
N GLN A 51 -5.48 15.77 11.27
CA GLN A 51 -4.28 15.69 10.42
C GLN A 51 -3.86 14.24 10.22
N VAL A 52 -3.74 13.44 11.29
CA VAL A 52 -3.34 12.03 11.18
C VAL A 52 -4.34 11.23 10.35
N VAL A 53 -5.64 11.44 10.54
CA VAL A 53 -6.69 10.80 9.71
C VAL A 53 -6.55 11.21 8.24
N GLY A 54 -6.26 12.48 7.97
CA GLY A 54 -6.01 13.00 6.63
C GLY A 54 -4.80 12.35 5.95
N GLU A 55 -3.68 12.21 6.68
CA GLU A 55 -2.47 11.53 6.20
C GLU A 55 -2.75 10.05 5.87
N ILE A 56 -3.43 9.33 6.77
CA ILE A 56 -3.85 7.93 6.51
C ILE A 56 -4.73 7.84 5.26
N SER A 57 -5.66 8.79 5.09
CA SER A 57 -6.53 8.83 3.92
C SER A 57 -5.76 9.08 2.63
N ALA A 58 -4.77 9.99 2.66
CA ALA A 58 -3.93 10.30 1.51
C ALA A 58 -3.06 9.09 1.10
N ASP A 59 -2.49 8.38 2.07
CA ASP A 59 -1.71 7.16 1.82
C ASP A 59 -2.58 6.04 1.22
N ALA A 60 -3.80 5.86 1.74
CA ALA A 60 -4.74 4.89 1.18
C ALA A 60 -5.15 5.23 -0.26
N PHE A 61 -5.40 6.51 -0.55
CA PHE A 61 -5.66 6.99 -1.91
C PHE A 61 -4.46 6.75 -2.83
N ALA A 62 -3.24 7.07 -2.38
CA ALA A 62 -2.03 6.87 -3.15
C ALA A 62 -1.82 5.39 -3.50
N ALA A 63 -2.03 4.48 -2.54
CA ALA A 63 -1.91 3.04 -2.79
C ALA A 63 -2.92 2.54 -3.83
N GLU A 64 -4.17 3.01 -3.76
CA GLU A 64 -5.21 2.65 -4.75
C GLU A 64 -4.86 3.19 -6.14
N ALA A 65 -4.44 4.44 -6.24
CA ALA A 65 -4.02 5.05 -7.51
C ALA A 65 -2.81 4.32 -8.14
N ILE A 66 -1.81 3.96 -7.33
CA ILE A 66 -0.64 3.20 -7.77
C ILE A 66 -1.04 1.82 -8.30
N VAL A 67 -1.95 1.11 -7.61
CA VAL A 67 -2.44 -0.20 -8.04
C VAL A 67 -3.17 -0.11 -9.37
N LEU A 68 -4.05 0.89 -9.53
CA LEU A 68 -4.81 1.09 -10.76
C LEU A 68 -3.89 1.43 -11.94
N ALA A 69 -2.90 2.32 -11.74
CA ALA A 69 -1.93 2.64 -12.78
C ALA A 69 -1.11 1.41 -13.24
N ALA A 70 -0.72 0.53 -12.32
CA ALA A 70 -0.05 -0.71 -12.69
C ALA A 70 -1.00 -1.73 -13.34
N ALA A 71 -2.28 -1.75 -12.96
CA ALA A 71 -3.29 -2.58 -13.59
C ALA A 71 -3.50 -2.17 -15.05
N ASP A 72 -3.53 -0.87 -15.35
CA ASP A 72 -3.64 -0.36 -16.72
C ASP A 72 -2.49 -0.85 -17.61
N ALA A 73 -1.24 -0.80 -17.11
CA ALA A 73 -0.09 -1.33 -17.84
C ALA A 73 -0.18 -2.85 -18.08
N ILE A 74 -0.66 -3.61 -17.09
CA ILE A 74 -0.90 -5.05 -17.23
C ILE A 74 -2.02 -5.32 -18.25
N GLN A 75 -3.07 -4.50 -18.27
CA GLN A 75 -4.17 -4.63 -19.22
C GLN A 75 -3.68 -4.41 -20.65
N VAL A 76 -2.85 -3.39 -20.90
CA VAL A 76 -2.21 -3.18 -22.21
C VAL A 76 -1.38 -4.40 -22.63
N ALA A 77 -0.59 -4.98 -21.73
CA ALA A 77 0.17 -6.19 -22.03
C ALA A 77 -0.75 -7.39 -22.32
N PHE A 78 -1.84 -7.55 -21.58
CA PHE A 78 -2.82 -8.60 -21.81
C PHE A 78 -3.53 -8.46 -23.17
N ASP A 79 -3.93 -7.25 -23.53
CA ASP A 79 -4.62 -6.97 -24.79
C ASP A 79 -3.71 -7.10 -26.02
N SER A 80 -2.38 -7.04 -25.82
CA SER A 80 -1.38 -7.21 -26.87
C SER A 80 -1.10 -8.66 -27.27
N VAL A 81 -1.75 -9.64 -26.63
CA VAL A 81 -1.44 -11.07 -26.85
C VAL A 81 -1.81 -11.53 -28.26
N VAL A 82 -0.81 -12.01 -28.99
CA VAL A 82 -0.94 -12.67 -30.30
C VAL A 82 -0.25 -14.03 -30.23
N ASP A 83 -0.93 -15.09 -30.69
CA ASP A 83 -0.42 -16.47 -30.66
C ASP A 83 0.06 -16.94 -29.26
N GLY A 84 -0.56 -16.42 -28.20
CA GLY A 84 -0.27 -16.77 -26.81
C GLY A 84 0.91 -16.02 -26.18
N ALA A 85 1.53 -15.07 -26.89
CA ALA A 85 2.59 -14.22 -26.37
C ALA A 85 2.19 -12.73 -26.39
N PRO A 86 2.40 -11.97 -25.30
CA PRO A 86 2.20 -10.53 -25.31
C PRO A 86 3.30 -9.82 -26.12
N ASP A 87 3.03 -8.60 -26.55
CA ASP A 87 4.05 -7.70 -27.07
C ASP A 87 5.18 -7.54 -26.02
N PRO A 88 6.46 -7.73 -26.40
CA PRO A 88 7.56 -7.66 -25.44
C PRO A 88 7.68 -6.32 -24.72
N THR A 89 7.43 -5.20 -25.40
CA THR A 89 7.50 -3.86 -24.81
C THR A 89 6.35 -3.64 -23.83
N ALA A 90 5.13 -4.06 -24.17
CA ALA A 90 4.01 -4.00 -23.25
C ALA A 90 4.22 -4.90 -22.03
N ALA A 91 4.76 -6.11 -22.21
CA ALA A 91 5.07 -7.04 -21.13
C ALA A 91 6.12 -6.47 -20.16
N GLU A 92 7.18 -5.85 -20.68
CA GLU A 92 8.21 -5.21 -19.87
C GLU A 92 7.66 -4.00 -19.10
N ALA A 93 6.83 -3.16 -19.75
CA ALA A 93 6.15 -2.04 -19.08
C ALA A 93 5.25 -2.50 -17.92
N ALA A 94 4.53 -3.62 -18.11
CA ALA A 94 3.71 -4.22 -17.05
C ALA A 94 4.55 -4.73 -15.87
N GLN A 95 5.70 -5.35 -16.13
CA GLN A 95 6.63 -5.80 -15.08
C GLN A 95 7.22 -4.62 -14.32
N LEU A 96 7.66 -3.58 -15.03
CA LEU A 96 8.16 -2.33 -14.45
C LEU A 96 7.11 -1.70 -13.53
N ALA A 97 5.88 -1.55 -14.01
CA ALA A 97 4.80 -0.94 -13.25
C ALA A 97 4.46 -1.75 -11.98
N ALA A 98 4.38 -3.09 -12.07
CA ALA A 98 4.14 -3.95 -10.92
C ALA A 98 5.27 -3.88 -9.88
N ALA A 99 6.53 -3.81 -10.33
CA ALA A 99 7.69 -3.67 -9.45
C ALA A 99 7.70 -2.30 -8.75
N GLN A 100 7.46 -1.22 -9.48
CA GLN A 100 7.35 0.14 -8.93
C GLN A 100 6.20 0.26 -7.92
N ALA A 101 5.04 -0.33 -8.23
CA ALA A 101 3.89 -0.34 -7.32
C ALA A 101 4.25 -0.96 -5.97
N LYS A 102 4.91 -2.12 -5.99
CA LYS A 102 5.38 -2.78 -4.77
C LYS A 102 6.37 -1.92 -3.97
N ILE A 103 7.39 -1.36 -4.64
CA ILE A 103 8.40 -0.53 -3.97
C ILE A 103 7.74 0.69 -3.30
N ALA A 104 6.84 1.35 -4.03
CA ALA A 104 6.17 2.55 -3.54
C ALA A 104 5.26 2.24 -2.34
N ILE A 105 4.37 1.25 -2.47
CA ILE A 105 3.39 0.91 -1.43
C ILE A 105 4.05 0.35 -0.17
N ASP A 106 5.06 -0.53 -0.31
CA ASP A 106 5.79 -1.08 0.83
C ASP A 106 6.46 0.02 1.66
N ARG A 107 6.94 1.11 1.01
CA ARG A 107 7.65 2.20 1.68
C ARG A 107 6.81 2.91 2.74
N PHE A 108 5.51 3.11 2.50
CA PHE A 108 4.64 3.84 3.42
C PHE A 108 3.65 2.96 4.18
N SER A 109 3.26 1.79 3.65
CA SER A 109 2.17 0.97 4.21
C SER A 109 2.31 0.64 5.70
N TYR A 110 3.52 0.32 6.17
CA TYR A 110 3.75 0.01 7.59
C TYR A 110 3.57 1.23 8.48
N ALA A 111 4.10 2.38 8.05
CA ALA A 111 3.99 3.63 8.78
C ALA A 111 2.53 4.08 8.84
N THR A 112 1.80 3.99 7.72
CA THR A 112 0.36 4.29 7.66
C THR A 112 -0.44 3.40 8.62
N ALA A 113 -0.16 2.10 8.67
CA ALA A 113 -0.83 1.19 9.60
C ALA A 113 -0.51 1.52 11.07
N ALA A 114 0.71 1.98 11.37
CA ALA A 114 1.12 2.39 12.71
C ALA A 114 0.48 3.72 13.14
N LYS A 115 0.30 4.68 12.22
CA LYS A 115 -0.36 5.99 12.48
C LYS A 115 -1.76 5.87 13.09
N LEU A 116 -2.43 4.73 12.90
CA LEU A 116 -3.70 4.43 13.56
C LEU A 116 -3.63 4.55 15.09
N PHE A 117 -2.48 4.24 15.69
CA PHE A 117 -2.28 4.36 17.14
C PHE A 117 -2.03 5.80 17.59
N ASP A 118 -1.56 6.69 16.71
CA ASP A 118 -1.40 8.12 17.02
C ASP A 118 -2.77 8.80 17.20
N VAL A 119 -3.79 8.32 16.48
CA VAL A 119 -5.21 8.71 16.64
C VAL A 119 -5.78 8.19 17.96
N GLY A 120 -5.48 6.93 18.26
CA GLY A 120 -6.13 6.16 19.32
C GLY A 120 -5.51 6.28 20.71
N GLY A 121 -4.22 6.63 20.77
CA GLY A 121 -3.42 6.53 21.98
C GLY A 121 -3.36 5.12 22.55
N ALA A 122 -2.95 5.02 23.82
CA ALA A 122 -2.73 3.74 24.49
C ALA A 122 -3.97 2.83 24.53
N SER A 123 -5.20 3.38 24.58
CA SER A 123 -6.41 2.53 24.58
C SER A 123 -6.60 1.77 23.28
N ALA A 124 -6.11 2.28 22.15
CA ALA A 124 -6.21 1.59 20.87
C ALA A 124 -5.32 0.35 20.77
N THR A 125 -4.35 0.19 21.67
CA THR A 125 -3.46 -0.99 21.70
C THR A 125 -4.10 -2.20 22.40
N GLN A 126 -5.31 -2.05 22.96
CA GLN A 126 -6.00 -3.15 23.61
C GLN A 126 -6.35 -4.26 22.61
N LYS A 127 -6.07 -5.51 23.01
CA LYS A 127 -6.30 -6.70 22.18
C LYS A 127 -7.73 -6.82 21.64
N VAL A 128 -8.73 -6.34 22.39
CA VAL A 128 -10.14 -6.35 21.97
C VAL A 128 -10.38 -5.59 20.66
N HIS A 129 -9.57 -4.57 20.36
CA HIS A 129 -9.67 -3.80 19.12
C HIS A 129 -8.90 -4.43 17.95
N ASN A 130 -7.88 -5.26 18.24
CA ASN A 130 -7.08 -5.98 17.25
C ASN A 130 -6.58 -5.09 16.09
N LEU A 131 -6.23 -3.83 16.37
CA LEU A 131 -5.86 -2.84 15.35
C LEU A 131 -4.46 -3.07 14.76
N ASP A 132 -3.60 -3.75 15.51
CA ASP A 132 -2.26 -4.18 15.09
C ASP A 132 -2.31 -5.19 13.93
N ARG A 133 -3.48 -5.80 13.67
CA ARG A 133 -3.69 -6.68 12.51
C ARG A 133 -3.35 -6.02 11.19
N HIS A 134 -3.58 -4.71 11.05
CA HIS A 134 -3.30 -4.01 9.79
C HIS A 134 -1.81 -3.99 9.49
N TRP A 135 -0.99 -3.65 10.48
CA TRP A 135 0.46 -3.66 10.35
C TRP A 135 0.97 -5.09 10.09
N ARG A 136 0.50 -6.08 10.87
CA ARG A 136 0.90 -7.48 10.68
C ARG A 136 0.56 -8.00 9.30
N ASN A 137 -0.66 -7.72 8.82
CA ASN A 137 -1.12 -8.17 7.50
C ASN A 137 -0.32 -7.50 6.38
N ALA A 138 -0.11 -6.17 6.44
CA ALA A 138 0.71 -5.46 5.47
C ALA A 138 2.15 -5.98 5.46
N ARG A 139 2.72 -6.24 6.64
CA ARG A 139 4.07 -6.80 6.76
C ARG A 139 4.15 -8.19 6.14
N VAL A 140 3.21 -9.09 6.43
CA VAL A 140 3.16 -10.43 5.81
C VAL A 140 3.07 -10.34 4.29
N ALA A 141 2.12 -9.55 3.76
CA ALA A 141 1.95 -9.39 2.30
C ALA A 141 3.23 -8.89 1.62
N SER A 142 3.91 -7.91 2.22
CA SER A 142 5.14 -7.34 1.66
C SER A 142 6.34 -8.30 1.64
N THR A 143 6.37 -9.30 2.53
CA THR A 143 7.50 -10.25 2.64
C THR A 143 7.52 -11.33 1.56
N HIS A 144 6.46 -11.49 0.77
CA HIS A 144 6.38 -12.54 -0.25
C HIS A 144 7.53 -12.44 -1.28
N ASN A 145 7.84 -11.23 -1.73
CA ASN A 145 8.97 -10.96 -2.62
C ASN A 145 9.83 -9.85 -2.01
N PRO A 146 11.15 -9.98 -1.95
CA PRO A 146 11.99 -8.95 -1.35
C PRO A 146 11.94 -7.64 -2.14
N THR A 147 11.47 -6.57 -1.50
CA THR A 147 11.34 -5.24 -2.12
C THR A 147 12.67 -4.69 -2.65
N PHE A 148 13.79 -5.00 -1.97
CA PHE A 148 15.11 -4.57 -2.42
C PHE A 148 15.51 -5.20 -3.76
N LEU A 149 15.12 -6.45 -4.03
CA LEU A 149 15.40 -7.10 -5.33
C LEU A 149 14.62 -6.41 -6.45
N LYS A 150 13.34 -6.05 -6.20
CA LYS A 150 12.54 -5.25 -7.14
C LYS A 150 13.19 -3.90 -7.40
N ALA A 151 13.66 -3.22 -6.35
CA ALA A 151 14.31 -1.92 -6.48
C ALA A 151 15.62 -2.01 -7.28
N SER A 152 16.44 -3.03 -7.05
CA SER A 152 17.64 -3.27 -7.85
C SER A 152 17.33 -3.49 -9.32
N ALA A 153 16.33 -4.32 -9.65
CA ALA A 153 15.93 -4.57 -11.04
C ALA A 153 15.37 -3.32 -11.74
N VAL A 154 14.54 -2.52 -11.05
CA VAL A 154 14.03 -1.24 -11.57
C VAL A 154 15.18 -0.28 -11.84
N GLY A 155 16.16 -0.20 -10.93
CA GLY A 155 17.36 0.62 -11.12
C GLY A 155 18.21 0.16 -12.32
N ASP A 156 18.46 -1.14 -12.43
CA ASP A 156 19.23 -1.73 -13.53
C ASP A 156 18.55 -1.54 -14.89
N HIS A 157 17.22 -1.68 -14.94
CA HIS A 157 16.42 -1.36 -16.12
C HIS A 157 16.57 0.11 -16.54
N HIS A 158 16.44 1.06 -15.61
CA HIS A 158 16.56 2.49 -15.94
C HIS A 158 17.98 2.92 -16.33
N VAL A 159 19.01 2.32 -15.74
CA VAL A 159 20.41 2.73 -15.97
C VAL A 159 21.03 2.00 -17.16
N ASN A 160 20.79 0.69 -17.28
CA ASN A 160 21.47 -0.18 -18.24
C ASN A 160 20.54 -0.74 -19.32
N GLY A 161 19.23 -0.48 -19.26
CA GLY A 161 18.26 -1.11 -20.16
C GLY A 161 18.15 -2.62 -19.95
N ALA A 162 18.51 -3.10 -18.75
CA ALA A 162 18.47 -4.52 -18.45
C ALA A 162 17.00 -5.02 -18.42
N PRO A 163 16.71 -6.18 -19.04
CA PRO A 163 15.38 -6.76 -18.96
C PRO A 163 15.10 -7.28 -17.54
N PHE A 164 13.82 -7.30 -17.16
CA PHE A 164 13.41 -7.92 -15.89
C PHE A 164 13.66 -9.45 -15.89
N PRO A 165 13.97 -10.05 -14.72
CA PRO A 165 14.13 -11.50 -14.62
C PRO A 165 12.87 -12.27 -15.08
N GLY A 166 13.03 -13.24 -15.97
CA GLY A 166 11.92 -14.05 -16.53
C GLY A 166 11.37 -15.15 -15.62
N ASN A 167 11.34 -14.94 -14.29
CA ASN A 167 10.86 -15.93 -13.32
C ASN A 167 9.51 -15.53 -12.69
N ALA A 168 8.83 -16.49 -12.03
CA ALA A 168 7.50 -16.26 -11.45
C ALA A 168 7.49 -15.22 -10.30
N TYR A 169 8.66 -14.88 -9.75
CA TYR A 169 8.82 -13.92 -8.67
C TYR A 169 9.05 -12.49 -9.19
N PHE A 170 9.20 -12.33 -10.51
CA PHE A 170 9.41 -11.03 -11.17
C PHE A 170 8.20 -10.49 -11.93
#